data_AF-A0A1I7RVJ6-F1
#
_entry.id   AF-A0A1I7RVJ6-F1
#
_cell.length_a   1.000
_cell.length_b   1.000
_cell.length_c   1.000
_cell.angle_alpha   90.00
_cell.angle_beta   90.00
_cell.angle_gamma   90.00
#
_symmetry.space_group_name_H-M   'P 1'
#
loop_
_entity.id
_entity.type
_entity.pdbx_description
1 polymer ?
#
loop_
_entity_poly.entity_id
_entity_poly.type
_entity_poly.pdbx_seq_one_letter_code
_entity_poly.pdbx_strand_id
1 'polypeptide(L)'
;MASGLVKLYFGLPENSCQNNWGVSICFLQFRAFLLTKTAGLPVFWFDHENLAEFEVIREAEDPNLDDRVFVLPEFYGQCYEYLKTIEVKIVSPLVILQCYFWERQLPMRMNPTWSTILSGHYITVYGFRLHEEISFYKIIFEF
;
A
#
# COMPACT_ATOMS: atom_id res chain seq x y z
N MET A 1 16.54 22.02 0.60
CA MET A 1 16.36 20.56 0.50
C MET A 1 14.98 20.35 -0.07
N ALA A 2 14.87 19.86 -1.32
CA ALA A 2 13.57 19.62 -1.94
C ALA A 2 12.91 18.47 -1.18
N SER A 3 11.89 18.78 -0.37
CA SER A 3 10.97 17.77 0.14
C SER A 3 10.23 17.25 -1.09
N GLY A 4 10.63 16.08 -1.60
CA GLY A 4 9.87 15.39 -2.63
C GLY A 4 8.43 15.20 -2.13
N LEU A 5 7.46 15.64 -2.92
CA LEU A 5 6.06 15.37 -2.62
C LEU A 5 5.82 13.88 -2.83
N VAL A 6 5.28 13.21 -1.81
CA VAL A 6 4.91 11.78 -1.89
C VAL A 6 3.99 11.57 -3.08
N LYS A 7 4.35 10.63 -3.96
CA LYS A 7 3.55 10.24 -5.13
C LYS A 7 2.74 8.99 -4.81
N LEU A 8 1.43 9.06 -5.02
CA LEU A 8 0.51 7.97 -4.71
C LEU A 8 0.00 7.31 -5.99
N TYR A 9 0.27 6.01 -6.12
CA TYR A 9 -0.13 5.18 -7.26
C TYR A 9 -1.26 4.27 -6.81
N PHE A 10 -2.47 4.43 -7.34
CA PHE A 10 -3.63 3.61 -7.02
C PHE A 10 -3.80 2.53 -8.11
N GLY A 11 -3.87 1.26 -7.70
CA GLY A 11 -4.15 0.17 -8.66
C GLY A 11 -5.60 0.22 -9.14
N LEU A 12 -5.87 0.05 -10.42
CA LEU A 12 -7.25 0.06 -10.93
C LEU A 12 -8.10 -1.02 -10.22
N PRO A 13 -9.28 -0.69 -9.71
CA PRO A 13 -10.13 -1.65 -9.03
C PRO A 13 -10.98 -2.42 -10.06
N GLU A 14 -10.44 -3.44 -10.73
CA GLU A 14 -11.27 -4.36 -11.53
C GLU A 14 -10.88 -5.84 -11.30
N ASN A 15 -11.85 -6.73 -11.52
CA ASN A 15 -11.99 -8.11 -10.99
C ASN A 15 -12.24 -8.24 -9.47
N SER A 16 -11.58 -7.44 -8.61
CA SER A 16 -11.85 -7.48 -7.16
C SER A 16 -13.29 -7.09 -6.81
N CYS A 17 -13.92 -6.17 -7.57
CA CYS A 17 -15.25 -5.63 -7.27
C CYS A 17 -16.44 -6.55 -7.63
N GLN A 18 -16.19 -7.70 -8.27
CA GLN A 18 -17.26 -8.62 -8.70
C GLN A 18 -17.81 -9.47 -7.54
N ASN A 19 -17.13 -9.47 -6.40
CA ASN A 19 -17.47 -10.25 -5.21
C ASN A 19 -18.15 -9.32 -4.19
N ASN A 20 -19.06 -9.80 -3.34
CA ASN A 20 -19.74 -8.95 -2.33
C ASN A 20 -18.78 -8.20 -1.38
N TRP A 21 -17.58 -8.74 -1.14
CA TRP A 21 -16.49 -8.08 -0.39
C TRP A 21 -15.75 -7.03 -1.22
N GLY A 22 -15.70 -7.24 -2.53
CA GLY A 22 -15.12 -6.38 -3.56
C GLY A 22 -15.72 -5.00 -3.63
N VAL A 23 -17.05 -4.89 -3.51
CA VAL A 23 -17.72 -3.58 -3.57
C VAL A 23 -17.24 -2.66 -2.43
N SER A 24 -17.03 -3.21 -1.24
CA SER A 24 -16.56 -2.44 -0.08
C SER A 24 -15.11 -1.98 -0.24
N ILE A 25 -14.21 -2.85 -0.72
CA ILE A 25 -12.80 -2.51 -0.90
C ILE A 25 -12.60 -1.49 -2.04
N CYS A 26 -13.32 -1.64 -3.14
CA CYS A 26 -13.29 -0.70 -4.27
C CYS A 26 -13.85 0.68 -3.88
N PHE A 27 -14.90 0.72 -3.05
CA PHE A 27 -15.41 1.97 -2.49
C PHE A 27 -14.38 2.68 -1.61
N LEU A 28 -13.68 1.95 -0.74
CA LEU A 28 -12.61 2.52 0.09
C LEU A 28 -11.48 3.08 -0.78
N GLN A 29 -11.12 2.37 -1.85
CA GLN A 29 -10.09 2.82 -2.79
C GLN A 29 -10.48 4.10 -3.51
N PHE A 30 -11.70 4.17 -4.04
CA PHE A 30 -12.20 5.37 -4.69
C PHE A 30 -12.27 6.55 -3.73
N ARG A 31 -12.74 6.34 -2.49
CA ARG A 31 -12.75 7.37 -1.45
C ARG A 31 -11.34 7.86 -1.11
N ALA A 32 -10.40 6.94 -0.92
CA ALA A 32 -9.00 7.28 -0.64
C ALA A 32 -8.39 8.10 -1.78
N PHE A 33 -8.64 7.71 -3.03
CA PHE A 33 -8.19 8.44 -4.22
C PHE A 33 -8.76 9.87 -4.24
N LEU A 34 -10.08 10.02 -4.09
CA LEU A 34 -10.72 11.33 -4.11
C LEU A 34 -10.19 12.25 -3.01
N LEU A 35 -10.05 11.74 -1.79
CA LEU A 35 -9.53 12.51 -0.66
C LEU A 35 -8.09 12.99 -0.92
N THR A 36 -7.25 12.09 -1.42
CA THR A 36 -5.86 12.39 -1.75
C THR A 36 -5.77 13.46 -2.84
N LYS A 37 -6.62 13.35 -3.87
CA LYS A 37 -6.72 14.35 -4.94
C LYS A 37 -7.19 15.70 -4.41
N THR A 38 -8.18 15.74 -3.53
CA THR A 38 -8.66 16.99 -2.90
C THR A 38 -7.64 17.61 -1.97
N ALA A 39 -6.74 16.82 -1.38
CA ALA A 39 -5.62 17.30 -0.58
C ALA A 39 -4.47 17.88 -1.42
N GLY A 40 -4.55 17.84 -2.75
CA GLY A 40 -3.54 18.37 -3.65
C GLY A 40 -2.29 17.50 -3.81
N LEU A 41 -2.35 16.23 -3.40
CA LEU A 41 -1.23 15.30 -3.53
C LEU A 41 -1.15 14.73 -4.96
N PRO A 42 0.06 14.48 -5.49
CA PRO A 42 0.24 13.82 -6.79
C PRO A 42 -0.34 12.40 -6.76
N VAL A 43 -1.38 12.16 -7.56
CA VAL A 43 -2.08 10.87 -7.66
C VAL A 43 -2.08 10.32 -9.07
N PHE A 44 -1.83 9.03 -9.19
CA PHE A 44 -1.76 8.31 -10.45
C PHE A 44 -2.57 7.02 -10.35
N TRP A 45 -3.19 6.61 -11.46
CA TRP A 45 -3.73 5.26 -11.61
C TRP A 45 -2.73 4.40 -12.35
N PHE A 46 -2.67 3.12 -12.02
CA PHE A 46 -1.98 2.11 -12.83
C PHE A 46 -2.86 0.87 -12.96
N ASP A 47 -2.70 0.15 -14.07
CA ASP A 47 -3.32 -1.16 -14.21
C ASP A 47 -2.48 -2.21 -13.45
N HIS A 48 -3.09 -2.78 -12.42
CA HIS A 48 -2.42 -3.78 -11.59
C HIS A 48 -2.28 -5.14 -12.30
N GLU A 49 -3.00 -5.36 -13.40
CA GLU A 49 -2.84 -6.54 -14.26
C GLU A 49 -1.71 -6.35 -15.28
N ASN A 50 -1.35 -5.10 -15.58
CA ASN A 50 -0.31 -4.79 -16.56
C ASN A 50 1.06 -4.58 -15.88
N LEU A 51 1.75 -5.69 -15.59
CA LEU A 51 3.09 -5.65 -15.00
C LEU A 51 4.10 -4.82 -15.82
N ALA A 52 3.89 -4.65 -17.13
CA ALA A 52 4.75 -3.83 -17.99
C ALA A 52 4.63 -2.31 -17.71
N GLU A 53 3.48 -1.83 -17.21
CA GLU A 53 3.35 -0.44 -16.77
C GLU A 53 4.26 -0.11 -15.58
N PHE A 54 4.66 -1.11 -14.79
CA PHE A 54 5.54 -0.90 -13.64
C PHE A 54 7.00 -0.76 -14.04
N GLU A 55 7.46 -1.48 -15.06
CA GLU A 55 8.80 -1.28 -15.62
C GLU A 55 8.91 0.14 -16.18
N VAL A 56 7.84 0.64 -16.82
CA VAL A 56 7.75 2.04 -17.25
C VAL A 56 7.75 3.01 -16.07
N ILE A 57 6.98 2.77 -15.00
CA ILE A 57 7.03 3.60 -13.79
C ILE A 57 8.45 3.61 -13.22
N ARG A 58 9.14 2.45 -13.17
CA ARG A 58 10.51 2.32 -12.68
C ARG A 58 11.52 3.09 -13.54
N GLU A 59 11.37 3.06 -14.87
CA GLU A 59 12.32 3.64 -15.82
C GLU A 59 12.07 5.14 -16.10
N ALA A 60 10.83 5.60 -16.03
CA ALA A 60 10.43 6.94 -16.45
C ALA A 60 10.63 8.03 -15.38
N GLU A 61 10.78 7.67 -14.11
CA GLU A 61 10.93 8.64 -13.03
C GLU A 61 12.13 8.26 -12.14
N ASP A 62 12.89 9.29 -11.75
CA ASP A 62 13.94 9.39 -10.73
C ASP A 62 14.49 8.07 -10.08
N PRO A 63 15.83 7.83 -10.08
CA PRO A 63 16.46 6.69 -9.40
C PRO A 63 16.15 6.59 -7.90
N ASN A 64 15.62 7.62 -7.25
CA ASN A 64 15.05 7.52 -5.91
C ASN A 64 13.57 7.09 -5.94
N LEU A 65 13.33 5.78 -5.82
CA LEU A 65 12.01 5.18 -5.58
C LEU A 65 11.40 5.57 -4.21
N ASP A 66 12.12 6.33 -3.38
CA ASP A 66 11.80 6.55 -1.97
C ASP A 66 10.50 7.32 -1.70
N ASP A 67 10.01 8.12 -2.64
CA ASP A 67 8.80 8.92 -2.42
C ASP A 67 7.52 8.30 -3.01
N ARG A 68 7.60 7.08 -3.54
CA ARG A 68 6.46 6.39 -4.17
C ARG A 68 5.75 5.49 -3.18
N VAL A 69 4.43 5.62 -3.12
CA VAL A 69 3.57 4.77 -2.30
C VAL A 69 2.50 4.17 -3.21
N PHE A 70 2.47 2.84 -3.25
CA PHE A 70 1.48 2.06 -4.00
C PHE A 70 0.30 1.74 -3.11
N VAL A 71 -0.90 2.10 -3.56
CA VAL A 71 -2.17 1.87 -2.88
C VAL A 71 -2.87 0.72 -3.56
N LEU A 72 -2.91 -0.43 -2.88
CA LEU A 72 -3.56 -1.64 -3.37
C LEU A 72 -4.80 -1.98 -2.54
N PRO A 73 -5.94 -2.31 -3.18
CA PRO A 73 -7.12 -2.76 -2.46
C PRO A 73 -6.88 -4.09 -1.75
N GLU A 74 -5.99 -4.94 -2.28
CA GLU A 74 -5.80 -6.32 -1.85
C GLU A 74 -4.31 -6.66 -1.76
N PHE A 75 -3.91 -7.39 -0.70
CA PHE A 75 -2.52 -7.80 -0.44
C PHE A 75 -2.29 -9.26 -0.85
N TYR A 76 -2.73 -9.58 -2.07
CA TYR A 76 -2.51 -10.88 -2.70
C TYR A 76 -2.52 -10.71 -4.23
N GLY A 77 -2.14 -11.76 -4.95
CA GLY A 77 -2.10 -11.76 -6.41
C GLY A 77 -0.75 -11.31 -6.97
N GLN A 78 -0.63 -11.40 -8.30
CA GLN A 78 0.65 -11.22 -9.00
C GLN A 78 1.23 -9.81 -8.83
N CYS A 79 0.37 -8.78 -8.89
CA CYS A 79 0.78 -7.39 -8.67
C CYS A 79 1.41 -7.18 -7.29
N TYR A 80 0.74 -7.65 -6.24
CA TYR A 80 1.22 -7.50 -4.87
C TYR A 80 2.54 -8.24 -4.65
N GLU A 81 2.67 -9.47 -5.15
CA GLU A 81 3.91 -10.25 -5.03
C GLU A 81 5.07 -9.62 -5.83
N TYR A 82 4.78 -9.06 -7.00
CA TYR A 82 5.77 -8.30 -7.77
C TYR A 82 6.23 -7.05 -7.03
N LEU A 83 5.30 -6.24 -6.52
CA LEU A 83 5.60 -5.01 -5.77
C LEU A 83 6.41 -5.29 -4.49
N LYS A 84 6.17 -6.42 -3.83
CA LYS A 84 7.04 -6.89 -2.75
C LYS A 84 8.46 -7.21 -3.21
N THR A 85 8.59 -7.87 -4.35
CA THR A 85 9.88 -8.30 -4.90
C THR A 85 10.78 -7.11 -5.25
N ILE A 86 10.18 -6.02 -5.73
CA ILE A 86 10.91 -4.78 -6.05
C ILE A 86 11.03 -3.81 -4.86
N GLU A 87 10.68 -4.27 -3.65
CA GLU A 87 10.80 -3.53 -2.40
C GLU A 87 10.24 -2.10 -2.51
N VAL A 88 8.95 -1.95 -2.84
CA VAL A 88 8.29 -0.64 -2.80
C VAL A 88 7.40 -0.48 -1.58
N LYS A 89 7.07 0.77 -1.23
CA LYS A 89 6.14 1.08 -0.14
C LYS A 89 4.71 0.77 -0.59
N ILE A 90 4.06 -0.17 0.08
CA ILE A 90 2.69 -0.61 -0.23
C ILE A 90 1.77 -0.30 0.95
N VAL A 91 0.63 0.33 0.68
CA VAL A 91 -0.42 0.57 1.68
C VAL A 91 -1.79 0.17 1.13
N SER A 92 -2.75 -0.09 2.01
CA SER A 92 -4.14 -0.22 1.61
C SER A 92 -4.82 1.15 1.52
N PRO A 93 -5.98 1.26 0.83
CA PRO A 93 -6.85 2.42 0.92
C PRO A 93 -7.22 2.82 2.35
N LEU A 94 -7.34 1.84 3.26
CA LEU A 94 -7.72 2.09 4.65
C LEU A 94 -6.66 2.93 5.39
N VAL A 95 -5.38 2.73 5.08
CA VAL A 95 -4.29 3.54 5.62
C VAL A 95 -4.44 5.01 5.21
N ILE A 96 -4.73 5.27 3.94
CA ILE A 96 -4.94 6.64 3.43
C ILE A 96 -6.09 7.31 4.19
N LEU A 97 -7.22 6.61 4.32
CA LEU A 97 -8.40 7.11 5.01
C LEU A 97 -8.13 7.40 6.50
N GLN A 98 -7.44 6.49 7.18
CA GLN A 98 -7.09 6.64 8.59
C GLN A 98 -6.10 7.77 8.82
N CYS A 99 -5.05 7.88 7.99
CA CYS A 99 -4.08 8.96 8.07
C CYS A 99 -4.73 10.31 7.81
N TYR A 100 -5.63 10.41 6.83
CA TYR A 100 -6.41 11.62 6.58
C TYR A 100 -7.31 11.97 7.76
N PHE A 101 -8.11 11.01 8.25
CA PHE A 101 -9.08 11.24 9.31
C PHE A 101 -8.44 11.56 10.67
N TRP A 102 -7.26 11.01 10.95
CA TRP A 102 -6.52 11.28 12.19
C TRP A 102 -5.44 12.34 12.06
N GLU A 103 -5.35 13.02 10.91
CA GLU A 103 -4.32 14.04 10.62
C GLU A 103 -2.89 13.51 10.88
N ARG A 104 -2.62 12.27 10.45
CA ARG A 104 -1.32 11.60 10.61
C ARG A 104 -0.60 11.48 9.28
N GLN A 105 0.72 11.43 9.36
CA GLN A 105 1.56 11.12 8.20
C GLN A 105 1.34 9.68 7.73
N LEU A 106 1.54 9.45 6.43
CA LEU A 106 1.56 8.11 5.87
C LEU A 106 2.76 7.32 6.43
N PRO A 107 2.59 6.01 6.68
CA PRO A 107 3.71 5.17 7.04
C PRO A 107 4.67 5.05 5.85
N MET A 108 5.86 5.64 5.98
CA MET A 108 6.91 5.58 4.95
C MET A 108 7.75 4.29 5.04
N ARG A 109 7.16 3.20 5.53
CA ARG A 109 7.85 1.92 5.76
C ARG A 109 7.76 1.04 4.50
N MET A 110 8.79 0.21 4.30
CA MET A 110 8.85 -0.75 3.17
C MET A 110 7.88 -1.93 3.36
N ASN A 111 7.52 -2.25 4.61
CA ASN A 111 6.58 -3.33 4.89
C ASN A 111 5.16 -2.95 4.43
N PRO A 112 4.49 -3.82 3.66
CA PRO A 112 3.10 -3.59 3.26
C PRO A 112 2.21 -3.34 4.48
N THR A 113 1.48 -2.22 4.49
CA THR A 113 0.66 -1.82 5.64
C THR A 113 -0.83 -1.81 5.28
N TRP A 114 -1.59 -2.75 5.85
CA TRP A 114 -3.02 -2.85 5.62
C TRP A 114 -3.85 -1.85 6.43
N SER A 115 -3.41 -1.52 7.65
CA SER A 115 -4.14 -0.64 8.57
C SER A 115 -3.17 -0.04 9.58
N THR A 116 -3.49 1.14 10.08
CA THR A 116 -2.75 1.84 11.13
C THR A 116 -3.40 1.69 12.51
N ILE A 117 -4.39 0.81 12.66
CA ILE A 117 -5.10 0.59 13.93
C ILE A 117 -4.19 0.17 15.09
N LEU A 118 -3.13 -0.60 14.79
CA LEU A 118 -2.10 -0.99 15.75
C LEU A 118 -0.88 -0.06 15.75
N SER A 119 -0.94 1.08 15.04
CA SER A 119 0.16 2.05 15.04
C SER A 119 0.41 2.54 16.47
N GLY A 120 1.68 2.52 16.89
CA GLY A 120 2.09 2.89 18.25
C GLY A 120 1.90 1.80 19.32
N HIS A 121 1.41 0.60 18.96
CA HIS A 121 1.29 -0.53 19.87
C HIS A 121 2.46 -1.51 19.71
N TYR A 122 2.90 -2.07 20.83
CA TYR A 122 3.96 -3.09 20.89
C TYR A 122 3.34 -4.42 21.33
N ILE A 123 3.45 -5.44 20.48
CA ILE A 123 2.94 -6.79 20.78
C ILE A 123 4.15 -7.71 20.92
N THR A 124 4.26 -8.37 22.07
CA THR A 124 5.28 -9.40 22.32
C THR A 124 4.59 -10.74 22.53
N VAL A 125 5.08 -11.79 21.86
CA VAL A 125 4.43 -13.10 21.80
C VAL A 125 5.38 -14.16 22.39
N TYR A 126 4.90 -14.99 23.32
CA TYR A 126 5.68 -16.07 23.95
C TYR A 126 4.89 -17.38 24.00
N GLY A 127 5.59 -18.53 23.91
CA GLY A 127 5.00 -19.86 24.18
C GLY A 127 4.27 -20.54 23.03
N PHE A 128 4.47 -20.10 21.78
CA PHE A 128 3.84 -20.70 20.59
C PHE A 128 4.79 -21.68 19.89
N ARG A 129 4.27 -22.82 19.41
CA ARG A 129 4.98 -23.70 18.48
C ARG A 129 4.82 -23.12 17.07
N LEU A 130 5.93 -22.92 16.37
CA LEU A 130 5.91 -22.57 14.96
C LEU A 130 5.27 -23.74 14.19
N HIS A 131 4.08 -23.51 13.65
CA HIS A 131 3.49 -24.43 12.68
C HIS A 131 4.19 -24.20 11.34
N GLU A 132 4.64 -25.26 10.68
CA GLU A 132 5.54 -25.25 9.50
C GLU A 132 4.96 -24.55 8.24
N GLU A 133 3.74 -24.01 8.27
CA GLU A 133 3.17 -23.21 7.18
C GLU A 133 2.49 -21.93 7.65
N ILE A 134 2.98 -21.31 8.74
CA ILE A 134 2.84 -19.86 8.83
C ILE A 134 3.98 -19.32 7.98
N SER A 135 3.71 -19.11 6.67
CA SER A 135 4.52 -18.21 5.85
C SER A 135 4.69 -16.95 6.67
N PHE A 136 5.87 -16.77 7.25
CA PHE A 136 6.19 -15.63 8.06
C PHE A 136 5.97 -14.41 7.16
N TYR A 137 4.84 -13.73 7.34
CA TYR A 137 4.95 -12.30 7.47
C TYR A 137 5.92 -12.13 8.62
N LYS A 138 7.17 -11.85 8.29
CA LYS A 138 8.15 -11.32 9.21
C LYS A 138 7.46 -10.12 9.88
N ILE A 139 6.78 -10.34 11.03
CA ILE A 139 6.35 -9.28 11.94
C ILE A 139 7.63 -8.87 12.66
N ILE A 140 8.49 -8.22 11.89
CA ILE A 140 9.66 -7.55 12.38
C ILE A 140 9.45 -6.11 11.94
N PHE A 141 8.97 -5.32 12.89
CA PHE A 141 9.19 -3.88 12.85
C PHE A 141 10.58 -3.66 13.46
N GLU A 142 11.60 -3.89 12.63
CA GLU A 142 12.97 -3.46 12.90
C GLU A 142 13.09 -1.96 12.58
N PHE A 143 13.96 -1.33 13.35
CA PHE A 143 14.01 0.07 13.78
C PHE A 143 14.31 1.08 12.68
#